data_AF-F4H370-F1
#
_entry.id   AF-F4H370-F1
#
_cell.length_a   1.000
_cell.length_b   1.000
_cell.length_c   1.000
_cell.angle_alpha   90.00
_cell.angle_beta   90.00
_cell.angle_gamma   90.00
#
_symmetry.space_group_name_H-M   'P 1'
#
loop_
_entity.id
_entity.type
_entity.pdbx_description
1 polymer ?
#
loop_
_entity_poly.entity_id
_entity_poly.type
_entity_poly.pdbx_seq_one_letter_code
_entity_poly.pdbx_strand_id
1 'polypeptide(L)'
;MSFTGPRVPRTPTPPQGETVASYATYLEAQRAVDHLADKAFAVQLVTIVGTDLRMVERVTGRLSYPRVALGGFMSGAWFGLFVGLLLSLFAPPGSSSPFVPAILIGGAFGLLFSVITYSFSRGRRDFTSSSQIVASSYAVLCQTEQAHKARELLREIGGVQSGWPARPTVTPPTPGPAPAPGADGGPAQPPARPDVPQPPAPPAGDAGGR
;
A
#
# COMPACT_ATOMS: atom_id res chain seq x y z
N MET A 1 -33.89 3.44 -25.54
CA MET A 1 -33.60 2.39 -24.55
C MET A 1 -32.66 3.01 -23.52
N SER A 2 -33.20 3.60 -22.44
CA SER A 2 -32.38 4.30 -21.45
C SER A 2 -31.91 3.31 -20.38
N PHE A 3 -30.60 3.08 -20.31
CA PHE A 3 -29.96 2.33 -19.24
C PHE A 3 -29.85 3.23 -17.99
N THR A 4 -30.89 3.25 -17.16
CA THR A 4 -30.81 3.85 -15.82
C THR A 4 -30.17 2.83 -14.87
N GLY A 5 -28.85 2.77 -14.85
CA GLY A 5 -28.11 2.04 -13.81
C GLY A 5 -28.26 2.73 -12.44
N PRO A 6 -28.16 2.00 -11.32
CA PRO A 6 -28.14 2.59 -9.98
C PRO A 6 -27.07 3.69 -9.89
N ARG A 7 -27.47 4.90 -9.51
CA ARG A 7 -26.56 6.06 -9.43
C ARG A 7 -25.65 5.86 -8.21
N VAL A 8 -24.34 5.75 -8.42
CA VAL A 8 -23.34 5.70 -7.34
C VAL A 8 -23.52 6.94 -6.45
N PRO A 9 -23.69 6.78 -5.11
CA PRO A 9 -23.85 7.90 -4.20
C PRO A 9 -22.70 8.90 -4.34
N ARG A 10 -23.02 10.18 -4.54
CA ARG A 10 -22.03 11.26 -4.70
C ARG A 10 -21.33 11.63 -3.39
N THR A 11 -21.93 11.26 -2.26
CA THR A 11 -21.36 11.34 -0.94
C THR A 11 -20.74 9.99 -0.58
N PRO A 12 -19.48 9.93 -0.11
CA PRO A 12 -18.87 8.69 0.37
C PRO A 12 -19.65 8.16 1.58
N THR A 13 -20.60 7.26 1.32
CA THR A 13 -21.35 6.54 2.35
C THR A 13 -20.78 5.13 2.42
N PRO A 14 -20.54 4.57 3.61
CA PRO A 14 -20.10 3.19 3.72
C PRO A 14 -21.07 2.26 2.99
N PRO A 15 -20.57 1.28 2.22
CA PRO A 15 -21.41 0.35 1.49
C PRO A 15 -22.28 -0.43 2.47
N GLN A 16 -23.55 -0.58 2.12
CA GLN A 16 -24.55 -1.28 2.92
C GLN A 16 -24.54 -2.77 2.59
N GLY A 17 -24.83 -3.62 3.56
CA GLY A 17 -24.96 -5.07 3.38
C GLY A 17 -24.20 -5.88 4.42
N GLU A 18 -24.37 -7.20 4.34
CA GLU A 18 -23.72 -8.16 5.22
C GLU A 18 -22.54 -8.83 4.51
N THR A 19 -21.42 -9.02 5.22
CA THR A 19 -20.26 -9.74 4.68
C THR A 19 -20.61 -11.21 4.46
N VAL A 20 -20.55 -11.65 3.20
CA VAL A 20 -20.81 -13.04 2.80
C VAL A 20 -19.51 -13.84 2.61
N ALA A 21 -18.42 -13.17 2.26
CA ALA A 21 -17.09 -13.78 2.18
C ALA A 21 -15.98 -12.74 2.35
N SER A 22 -14.79 -13.20 2.74
CA SER A 22 -13.58 -12.37 2.81
C SER A 22 -12.40 -13.11 2.15
N TYR A 23 -11.57 -12.36 1.43
CA TYR A 23 -10.45 -12.86 0.64
C TYR A 23 -9.19 -12.00 0.84
N ALA A 24 -8.02 -12.57 0.56
CA ALA A 24 -6.75 -11.87 0.69
C ALA A 24 -6.47 -10.97 -0.51
N THR A 25 -6.90 -11.39 -1.71
CA THR A 25 -6.64 -10.67 -2.95
C THR A 25 -7.93 -10.22 -3.62
N TYR A 26 -7.84 -9.12 -4.38
CA TYR A 26 -8.96 -8.65 -5.20
C TYR A 26 -9.40 -9.71 -6.21
N LEU A 27 -8.45 -10.49 -6.75
CA LEU A 27 -8.73 -11.47 -7.78
C LEU A 27 -9.54 -12.67 -7.23
N GLU A 28 -9.30 -13.08 -6.00
CA GLU A 28 -10.14 -14.07 -5.30
C GLU A 28 -11.56 -13.54 -5.05
N ALA A 29 -11.68 -12.28 -4.61
CA ALA A 29 -12.98 -11.64 -4.45
C ALA A 29 -13.74 -11.51 -5.77
N GLN A 30 -13.03 -11.22 -6.87
CA GLN A 30 -13.60 -11.18 -8.22
C GLN A 30 -14.09 -12.57 -8.64
N ARG A 31 -13.27 -13.62 -8.48
CA ARG A 31 -13.68 -15.00 -8.75
C ARG A 31 -14.93 -15.41 -7.97
N ALA A 32 -15.07 -14.94 -6.74
CA ALA A 32 -16.27 -15.19 -5.94
C ALA A 32 -17.52 -14.53 -6.53
N VAL A 33 -17.41 -13.28 -7.02
CA VAL A 33 -18.50 -12.59 -7.71
C VAL A 33 -18.82 -13.26 -9.05
N ASP A 34 -17.79 -13.68 -9.80
CA ASP A 34 -17.95 -14.41 -11.05
C ASP A 34 -18.69 -15.75 -10.80
N HIS A 35 -18.32 -16.49 -9.75
CA HIS A 35 -19.00 -17.72 -9.36
C HIS A 35 -20.48 -17.49 -8.99
N LEU A 36 -20.78 -16.39 -8.29
CA LEU A 36 -22.16 -15.99 -8.03
C LEU A 36 -22.92 -15.69 -9.34
N ALA A 37 -22.28 -15.00 -10.30
CA ALA A 37 -22.86 -14.73 -11.60
C ALA A 37 -23.19 -16.01 -12.37
N ASP A 38 -22.26 -16.98 -12.38
CA ASP A 38 -22.42 -18.28 -13.04
C ASP A 38 -23.60 -19.08 -12.47
N LYS A 39 -23.89 -18.90 -11.17
CA LYS A 39 -25.04 -19.50 -10.47
C LYS A 39 -26.33 -18.67 -10.61
N ALA A 40 -26.37 -17.73 -11.55
CA ALA A 40 -27.47 -16.80 -11.80
C ALA A 40 -27.90 -16.02 -10.56
N PHE A 41 -26.97 -15.73 -9.65
CA PHE A 41 -27.20 -14.84 -8.52
C PHE A 41 -27.25 -13.37 -9.00
N ALA A 42 -28.09 -12.55 -8.35
CA ALA A 42 -28.19 -11.13 -8.66
C ALA A 42 -26.96 -10.36 -8.16
N VAL A 43 -25.87 -10.37 -8.94
CA VAL A 43 -24.59 -9.72 -8.61
C VAL A 43 -24.69 -8.21 -8.43
N GLN A 44 -25.78 -7.58 -8.87
CA GLN A 44 -26.07 -6.16 -8.61
C GLN A 44 -26.30 -5.88 -7.12
N LEU A 45 -26.58 -6.91 -6.33
CA LEU A 45 -26.73 -6.83 -4.88
C LEU A 45 -25.42 -7.07 -4.13
N VAL A 46 -24.31 -7.29 -4.84
CA VAL A 46 -23.00 -7.63 -4.28
C VAL A 46 -22.05 -6.45 -4.42
N THR A 47 -21.26 -6.19 -3.38
CA THR A 47 -20.25 -5.13 -3.36
C THR A 47 -18.92 -5.67 -2.84
N ILE A 48 -17.82 -5.42 -3.56
CA ILE A 48 -16.47 -5.75 -3.08
C ILE A 48 -15.92 -4.53 -2.33
N VAL A 49 -15.46 -4.74 -1.10
CA VAL A 49 -14.93 -3.70 -0.21
C VAL A 49 -13.51 -4.08 0.21
N GLY A 50 -12.53 -3.26 -0.17
CA GLY A 50 -11.18 -3.36 0.36
C GLY A 50 -11.11 -2.76 1.76
N THR A 51 -10.64 -3.51 2.74
CA THR A 51 -10.44 -3.04 4.12
C THR A 51 -8.96 -2.86 4.43
N ASP A 52 -8.68 -2.02 5.42
CA ASP A 52 -7.33 -1.72 5.90
C ASP A 52 -6.39 -1.32 4.76
N LEU A 53 -6.72 -0.22 4.08
CA LEU A 53 -5.91 0.33 3.01
C LEU A 53 -4.53 0.71 3.53
N ARG A 54 -3.50 0.12 2.93
CA ARG A 54 -2.10 0.40 3.21
C ARG A 54 -1.50 1.11 2.01
N MET A 55 -0.74 2.17 2.28
CA MET A 55 0.14 2.74 1.28
C MET A 55 1.42 1.91 1.24
N VAL A 56 1.66 1.24 0.12
CA VAL A 56 2.86 0.46 -0.12
C VAL A 56 3.78 1.28 -1.02
N GLU A 57 4.97 1.57 -0.52
CA GLU A 57 6.03 2.18 -1.32
C GLU A 57 6.88 1.07 -1.95
N ARG A 58 6.71 0.86 -3.25
CA ARG A 58 7.49 -0.13 -4.00
C ARG A 58 8.78 0.51 -4.48
N VAL A 59 9.90 0.08 -3.90
CA VAL A 59 11.25 0.46 -4.34
C VAL A 59 11.54 -0.31 -5.64
N THR A 60 11.55 0.40 -6.76
CA THR A 60 11.72 -0.20 -8.10
C THR A 60 13.19 -0.28 -8.54
N GLY A 61 14.08 0.47 -7.91
CA GLY A 61 15.51 0.38 -8.20
C GLY A 61 16.30 1.57 -7.66
N ARG A 62 17.62 1.51 -7.85
CA ARG A 62 18.53 2.60 -7.51
C ARG A 62 18.61 3.59 -8.66
N LEU A 63 18.38 4.87 -8.37
CA LEU A 63 18.62 5.92 -9.34
C LEU A 63 20.13 6.17 -9.40
N SER A 64 20.76 5.82 -10.51
CA SER A 64 22.21 5.89 -10.69
C SER A 64 22.59 6.83 -11.83
N TYR A 65 23.77 7.45 -11.73
CA TYR A 65 24.34 8.35 -12.74
C TYR A 65 24.28 7.79 -14.17
N PRO A 66 24.65 6.51 -14.42
CA PRO A 66 24.61 5.96 -15.77
C PRO A 66 23.19 5.91 -16.34
N ARG A 67 22.19 5.57 -15.49
CA ARG A 67 20.79 5.48 -15.94
C ARG A 67 20.23 6.86 -16.28
N VAL A 68 20.56 7.88 -15.48
CA VAL A 68 20.17 9.27 -15.71
C VAL A 68 20.86 9.82 -16.96
N ALA A 69 22.18 9.63 -17.08
CA ALA A 69 22.97 10.06 -18.22
C ALA A 69 22.45 9.45 -19.53
N LEU A 70 22.13 8.15 -19.52
CA LEU A 70 21.57 7.47 -20.68
C LEU A 70 20.19 8.02 -21.05
N GLY A 71 19.30 8.21 -20.07
CA GLY A 71 17.98 8.81 -20.31
C GLY A 71 18.08 10.24 -20.88
N GLY A 72 18.99 11.05 -20.33
CA GLY A 72 19.31 12.38 -20.83
C GLY A 72 19.87 12.37 -22.25
N PHE A 73 20.79 11.45 -22.56
CA PHE A 73 21.33 11.28 -23.90
C PHE A 73 20.25 10.92 -24.91
N MET A 74 19.38 9.96 -24.59
CA MET A 74 18.31 9.53 -25.51
C MET A 74 17.32 10.68 -25.78
N SER A 75 16.91 11.41 -24.75
CA SER A 75 16.05 12.59 -24.89
C SER A 75 16.72 13.69 -25.73
N GLY A 76 18.00 13.96 -25.45
CA GLY A 76 18.80 14.93 -26.20
C GLY A 76 19.04 14.52 -27.65
N ALA A 77 19.28 13.25 -27.91
CA ALA A 77 19.49 12.70 -29.25
C ALA A 77 18.21 12.82 -30.10
N TRP A 78 17.03 12.59 -29.49
CA TRP A 78 15.74 12.83 -30.15
C TRP A 78 15.55 14.31 -30.49
N PHE A 79 15.86 15.21 -29.56
CA PHE A 79 15.83 16.65 -29.84
C PHE A 79 16.83 17.05 -30.93
N GLY A 80 18.04 16.50 -30.89
CA GLY A 80 19.07 16.70 -31.92
C GLY A 80 18.63 16.20 -33.29
N LEU A 81 17.96 15.05 -33.37
CA LEU A 81 17.34 14.54 -34.59
C LEU A 81 16.29 15.51 -35.13
N PHE A 82 15.42 16.02 -34.24
CA PHE A 82 14.39 17.00 -34.61
C PHE A 82 15.02 18.29 -35.15
N VAL A 83 16.01 18.85 -34.46
CA VAL A 83 16.75 20.03 -34.94
C VAL A 83 17.48 19.74 -36.25
N GLY A 84 18.08 18.56 -36.39
CA GLY A 84 18.72 18.13 -37.64
C GLY A 84 17.74 18.06 -38.80
N LEU A 85 16.51 17.59 -38.57
CA LEU A 85 15.43 17.58 -39.56
C LEU A 85 15.04 18.99 -39.99
N LEU A 86 14.89 19.90 -39.02
CA LEU A 86 14.62 21.31 -39.32
C LEU A 86 15.76 21.92 -40.14
N LEU A 87 17.01 21.76 -39.71
CA LEU A 87 18.18 22.28 -40.43
C LEU A 87 18.27 21.73 -41.86
N SER A 88 17.96 20.44 -42.05
CA SER A 88 17.95 19.82 -43.37
C SER A 88 16.91 20.43 -44.30
N LEU A 89 15.79 20.95 -43.79
CA LEU A 89 14.76 21.60 -44.61
C LEU A 89 15.24 22.97 -45.14
N PHE A 90 16.13 23.63 -44.41
CA PHE A 90 16.72 24.92 -44.79
C PHE A 90 18.10 24.77 -45.46
N ALA A 91 18.61 23.55 -45.61
CA ALA A 91 19.94 23.30 -46.14
C ALA A 91 19.96 23.37 -47.69
N PRO A 92 20.98 23.99 -48.31
CA PRO A 92 21.13 23.99 -49.75
C PRO A 92 21.29 22.58 -50.34
N PRO A 93 20.80 22.32 -51.57
CA PRO A 93 21.01 21.04 -52.25
C PRO A 93 22.51 20.76 -52.42
N GLY A 94 22.95 19.55 -52.03
CA GLY A 94 24.35 19.12 -52.08
C GLY A 94 25.14 19.31 -50.78
N SER A 95 24.50 19.83 -49.72
CA SER A 95 25.11 19.92 -48.38
C SER A 95 25.25 18.54 -47.71
N SER A 96 26.23 18.41 -46.81
CA SER A 96 26.36 17.22 -45.97
C SER A 96 25.21 17.14 -44.97
N SER A 97 24.74 15.92 -44.69
CA SER A 97 23.59 15.70 -43.83
C SER A 97 23.87 16.14 -42.38
N PRO A 98 23.05 17.04 -41.78
CA PRO A 98 23.26 17.52 -40.43
C PRO A 98 22.81 16.53 -39.34
N PHE A 99 22.24 15.37 -39.70
CA PHE A 99 21.63 14.46 -38.72
C PHE A 99 22.63 13.94 -37.69
N VAL A 100 23.77 13.40 -38.13
CA VAL A 100 24.78 12.83 -37.22
C VAL A 100 25.32 13.87 -36.22
N PRO A 101 25.83 15.04 -36.65
CA PRO A 101 26.32 16.04 -35.70
C PRO A 101 25.20 16.59 -34.81
N ALA A 102 24.00 16.81 -35.34
CA ALA A 102 22.88 17.32 -34.55
C ALA A 102 22.44 16.32 -33.45
N ILE A 103 22.36 15.03 -33.77
CA ILE A 103 22.06 13.97 -32.80
C ILE A 103 23.15 13.85 -31.73
N LEU A 104 24.43 13.88 -32.13
CA LEU A 104 25.54 13.77 -31.18
C LEU A 104 25.60 14.97 -30.23
N ILE A 105 25.45 16.19 -30.75
CA ILE A 105 25.45 17.42 -29.95
C ILE A 105 24.21 17.44 -29.04
N GLY A 106 23.03 17.15 -29.58
CA GLY A 106 21.79 17.07 -28.81
C GLY A 106 21.88 16.04 -27.69
N GLY A 107 22.37 14.84 -27.99
CA GLY A 107 22.58 13.77 -27.02
C GLY A 107 23.59 14.15 -25.94
N ALA A 108 24.73 14.72 -26.31
CA ALA A 108 25.74 15.18 -25.36
C ALA A 108 25.18 16.28 -24.43
N PHE A 109 24.44 17.25 -24.99
CA PHE A 109 23.82 18.31 -24.20
C PHE A 109 22.72 17.76 -23.28
N GLY A 110 21.86 16.87 -23.76
CA GLY A 110 20.81 16.24 -22.96
C GLY A 110 21.38 15.38 -21.83
N LEU A 111 22.47 14.64 -22.09
CA LEU A 111 23.22 13.90 -21.07
C LEU A 111 23.75 14.86 -20.00
N LEU A 112 24.50 15.89 -20.42
CA LEU A 112 25.12 16.85 -19.52
C LEU A 112 24.08 17.56 -18.66
N PHE A 113 23.00 18.06 -19.29
CA PHE A 113 21.90 18.72 -18.61
C PHE A 113 21.22 17.79 -17.60
N SER A 114 20.90 16.55 -17.99
CA SER A 114 20.26 15.58 -17.10
C SER A 114 21.14 15.25 -15.88
N VAL A 115 22.45 15.09 -16.07
CA VAL A 115 23.40 14.86 -14.98
C VAL A 115 23.49 16.08 -14.06
N ILE A 116 23.54 17.30 -14.60
CA ILE A 116 23.56 18.54 -13.82
C ILE A 116 22.27 18.66 -12.99
N THR A 117 21.10 18.53 -13.61
CA THR A 117 19.81 18.61 -12.90
C THR A 117 19.69 17.54 -11.83
N TYR A 118 20.15 16.32 -12.12
CA TYR A 118 20.19 15.24 -11.14
C TYR A 118 21.14 15.54 -9.99
N SER A 119 22.29 16.16 -10.24
CA SER A 119 23.24 16.56 -9.19
C SER A 119 22.62 17.54 -8.19
N PHE A 120 21.78 18.48 -8.65
CA PHE A 120 21.05 19.41 -7.77
C PHE A 120 19.95 18.73 -6.95
N SER A 121 19.38 17.64 -7.46
CA SER A 121 18.35 16.86 -6.76
C SER A 121 18.92 15.68 -5.96
N ARG A 122 20.23 15.46 -6.02
CA ARG A 122 20.92 14.34 -5.37
C ARG A 122 20.96 14.57 -3.86
N GLY A 123 20.56 13.55 -3.10
CA GLY A 123 20.64 13.57 -1.64
C GLY A 123 19.31 13.32 -0.91
N ARG A 124 18.16 13.28 -1.59
CA ARG A 124 16.88 12.94 -0.94
C ARG A 124 16.25 11.62 -1.38
N ARG A 125 16.62 11.04 -2.53
CA ARG A 125 16.04 9.77 -3.04
C ARG A 125 17.03 9.02 -3.94
N ASP A 126 17.85 8.14 -3.36
CA ASP A 126 18.69 7.19 -4.11
C ASP A 126 17.90 5.99 -4.67
N PHE A 127 16.57 6.07 -4.56
CA PHE A 127 15.64 5.03 -4.95
C PHE A 127 14.51 5.65 -5.77
N THR A 128 14.15 4.98 -6.86
CA THR A 128 12.87 5.25 -7.52
C THR A 128 11.82 4.47 -6.76
N SER A 129 10.81 5.18 -6.25
CA SER A 129 9.67 4.56 -5.61
C SER A 129 8.38 4.86 -6.35
N SER A 130 7.48 3.89 -6.35
CA SER A 130 6.10 4.06 -6.78
C SER A 130 5.20 3.83 -5.57
N SER A 131 4.44 4.86 -5.19
CA SER A 131 3.45 4.77 -4.12
C SER A 131 2.17 4.18 -4.67
N GLN A 132 1.70 3.08 -4.06
CA GLN A 132 0.44 2.45 -4.42
C GLN A 132 -0.40 2.22 -3.17
N ILE A 133 -1.72 2.41 -3.27
CA ILE A 133 -2.65 2.03 -2.21
C ILE A 133 -3.13 0.59 -2.47
N VAL A 134 -3.03 -0.27 -1.46
CA VAL A 134 -3.42 -1.68 -1.53
C VAL A 134 -4.25 -2.03 -0.29
N ALA A 135 -5.38 -2.72 -0.45
CA ALA A 135 -6.15 -3.22 0.68
C ALA A 135 -5.49 -4.47 1.27
N SER A 136 -5.56 -4.65 2.59
CA SER A 136 -5.00 -5.85 3.22
C SER A 136 -5.94 -7.05 3.17
N SER A 137 -7.25 -6.80 3.03
CA SER A 137 -8.24 -7.84 2.73
C SER A 137 -9.41 -7.27 1.95
N TYR A 138 -10.14 -8.15 1.26
CA TYR A 138 -11.27 -7.81 0.42
C TYR A 138 -12.51 -8.56 0.92
N ALA A 139 -13.49 -7.82 1.43
CA ALA A 139 -14.79 -8.35 1.83
C ALA A 139 -15.77 -8.28 0.65
N VAL A 140 -16.54 -9.35 0.46
CA VAL A 140 -17.68 -9.36 -0.44
C VAL A 140 -18.92 -9.18 0.42
N LEU A 141 -19.59 -8.03 0.26
CA LEU A 141 -20.85 -7.69 0.91
C LEU A 141 -22.02 -8.05 0.01
N CYS A 142 -23.13 -8.48 0.58
CA CYS A 142 -24.39 -8.68 -0.12
C CYS A 142 -25.52 -7.99 0.63
N GLN A 143 -26.55 -7.53 -0.08
CA GLN A 143 -27.79 -7.08 0.55
C GLN A 143 -28.38 -8.17 1.46
N THR A 144 -28.87 -7.76 2.64
CA THR A 144 -29.29 -8.66 3.73
C THR A 144 -30.31 -9.70 3.29
N GLU A 145 -31.23 -9.34 2.40
CA GLU A 145 -32.29 -10.22 1.89
C GLU A 145 -31.76 -11.48 1.19
N GLN A 146 -30.59 -11.38 0.54
CA GLN A 146 -30.01 -12.48 -0.26
C GLN A 146 -28.66 -12.97 0.28
N ALA A 147 -28.21 -12.43 1.42
CA ALA A 147 -26.90 -12.73 2.01
C ALA A 147 -26.74 -14.20 2.41
N HIS A 148 -27.82 -14.86 2.88
CA HIS A 148 -27.78 -16.29 3.19
C HIS A 148 -27.58 -17.14 1.93
N LYS A 149 -28.29 -16.84 0.84
CA LYS A 149 -28.16 -17.56 -0.43
C LYS A 149 -26.77 -17.37 -1.02
N ALA A 150 -26.23 -16.16 -0.99
CA ALA A 150 -24.87 -15.87 -1.44
C ALA A 150 -23.82 -16.66 -0.64
N ARG A 151 -23.95 -16.71 0.69
CA ARG A 151 -23.05 -17.53 1.54
C ARG A 151 -23.08 -19.00 1.17
N GLU A 152 -24.26 -19.55 0.91
CA GLU A 152 -24.39 -20.97 0.57
C GLU A 152 -23.71 -21.28 -0.78
N LEU A 153 -23.91 -20.45 -1.80
CA LEU A 153 -23.23 -20.60 -3.08
C LEU A 153 -21.71 -20.46 -2.95
N LEU A 154 -21.22 -19.52 -2.14
CA LEU A 154 -19.78 -19.30 -1.94
C LEU A 154 -19.09 -20.40 -1.13
N ARG A 155 -19.84 -21.24 -0.40
CA ARG A 155 -19.27 -22.40 0.31
C ARG A 155 -18.71 -23.43 -0.66
N GLU A 156 -19.26 -23.54 -1.88
CA GLU A 156 -18.80 -24.48 -2.90
C GLU A 156 -17.34 -24.23 -3.34
N ILE A 157 -16.89 -22.97 -3.27
CA ILE A 157 -15.53 -22.55 -3.65
C ILE A 157 -14.62 -22.30 -2.44
N GLY A 158 -15.03 -22.76 -1.25
CA GLY A 158 -14.23 -22.73 -0.02
C GLY A 158 -14.33 -21.43 0.79
N GLY A 159 -15.47 -20.73 0.76
CA GLY A 159 -15.73 -19.40 1.35
C GLY A 159 -15.00 -18.98 2.64
N VAL A 160 -14.82 -17.66 2.79
CA VAL A 160 -14.07 -16.94 3.87
C VAL A 160 -12.67 -17.51 4.10
N GLN A 161 -11.74 -17.10 3.26
CA GLN A 161 -10.30 -17.27 3.50
C GLN A 161 -9.75 -15.91 3.94
N SER A 162 -9.92 -15.61 5.23
CA SER A 162 -9.19 -14.49 5.83
C SER A 162 -7.70 -14.86 5.82
N GLY A 163 -6.95 -14.36 4.84
CA GLY A 163 -5.52 -14.59 4.69
C GLY A 163 -4.61 -13.95 5.75
N TRP A 164 -5.14 -13.62 6.94
CA TRP A 164 -4.34 -13.17 8.08
C TRP A 164 -4.38 -14.24 9.17
N PRO A 165 -3.24 -14.63 9.79
CA PRO A 165 -3.28 -15.53 10.93
C PRO A 165 -4.21 -14.93 11.98
N ALA A 166 -5.25 -15.68 12.38
CA ALA A 166 -6.16 -15.26 13.42
C ALA A 166 -5.33 -14.65 14.55
N ARG A 167 -5.59 -13.38 14.89
CA ARG A 167 -4.91 -12.70 16.01
C ARG A 167 -4.94 -13.69 17.17
N PRO A 168 -3.80 -14.14 17.72
CA PRO A 168 -3.80 -15.19 18.73
C PRO A 168 -4.77 -14.74 19.81
N THR A 169 -5.87 -15.46 19.94
CA THR A 169 -6.78 -15.29 21.05
C THR A 169 -5.92 -15.59 22.25
N VAL A 170 -5.46 -14.57 22.96
CA VAL A 170 -4.88 -14.76 24.28
C VAL A 170 -6.02 -15.36 25.07
N THR A 171 -6.03 -16.69 25.21
CA THR A 171 -6.92 -17.38 26.12
C THR A 171 -6.60 -16.76 27.48
N PRO A 172 -7.53 -16.01 28.10
CA PRO A 172 -7.31 -15.56 29.46
C PRO A 172 -6.96 -16.80 30.30
N PRO A 173 -5.90 -16.75 31.12
CA PRO A 173 -5.52 -17.91 31.93
C PRO A 173 -6.75 -18.37 32.70
N THR A 174 -7.14 -19.63 32.50
CA THR A 174 -8.22 -20.26 33.25
C THR A 174 -7.93 -20.02 34.73
N PRO A 175 -8.82 -19.37 35.50
CA PRO A 175 -8.68 -19.31 36.94
C PRO A 175 -8.59 -20.74 37.44
N GLY A 176 -7.45 -21.11 38.04
CA GLY A 176 -7.30 -22.41 38.66
C GLY A 176 -8.41 -22.64 39.69
N PRO A 177 -8.78 -23.90 40.00
CA PRO A 177 -9.79 -24.20 40.99
C PRO A 177 -9.52 -23.42 42.28
N ALA A 178 -10.47 -22.61 42.71
CA ALA A 178 -10.39 -21.89 43.96
C ALA A 178 -10.11 -22.90 45.10
N PRO A 179 -9.15 -22.63 46.00
CA PRO A 179 -8.94 -23.49 47.16
C PRO A 179 -10.22 -23.53 47.99
N ALA A 180 -10.65 -24.73 48.37
CA ALA A 180 -11.82 -24.93 49.22
C ALA A 180 -11.66 -24.17 50.55
N PRO A 181 -12.75 -23.67 51.16
CA PRO A 181 -12.69 -22.99 52.45
C PRO A 181 -12.42 -24.03 53.55
N GLY A 182 -11.18 -24.09 54.02
CA GLY A 182 -10.73 -24.85 55.18
C GLY A 182 -10.05 -23.92 56.16
N ALA A 183 -10.53 -23.93 57.39
CA ALA A 183 -10.14 -23.10 58.52
C ALA A 183 -8.62 -23.07 58.78
N ASP A 184 -8.05 -21.88 58.96
CA ASP A 184 -7.44 -21.47 60.24
C ASP A 184 -6.92 -20.01 60.15
N GLY A 185 -7.12 -19.27 61.25
CA GLY A 185 -7.06 -17.81 61.29
C GLY A 185 -5.66 -17.18 61.28
N GLY A 186 -5.57 -16.01 60.64
CA GLY A 186 -4.49 -15.03 60.78
C GLY A 186 -4.84 -13.75 60.02
N PRO A 187 -4.52 -12.54 60.53
CA PRO A 187 -4.90 -11.29 59.87
C PRO A 187 -4.22 -11.17 58.49
N ALA A 188 -5.04 -10.87 57.49
CA ALA A 188 -4.67 -10.77 56.08
C ALA A 188 -3.55 -9.74 55.86
N GLN A 189 -2.40 -10.22 55.40
CA GLN A 189 -1.29 -9.38 54.98
C GLN A 189 -1.54 -8.91 53.53
N PRO A 190 -1.54 -7.59 53.24
CA PRO A 190 -1.76 -7.10 51.89
C PRO A 190 -0.63 -7.53 50.93
N PRO A 191 -0.92 -7.78 49.64
CA PRO A 191 0.05 -8.28 48.69
C PRO A 191 1.19 -7.27 48.47
N ALA A 192 2.42 -7.77 48.60
CA ALA A 192 3.63 -7.00 48.35
C ALA A 192 3.63 -6.43 46.93
N ARG A 193 3.77 -5.11 46.85
CA ARG A 193 4.00 -4.38 45.59
C ARG A 193 5.31 -4.90 44.96
N PRO A 194 5.35 -5.18 43.65
CA PRO A 194 6.61 -5.45 42.97
C PRO A 194 7.54 -4.24 43.11
N ASP A 195 8.77 -4.47 43.59
CA ASP A 195 9.80 -3.45 43.72
C ASP A 195 10.10 -2.84 42.35
N VAL A 196 9.68 -1.61 42.15
CA VAL A 196 10.15 -0.77 41.05
C VAL A 196 11.52 -0.24 41.47
N PRO A 197 12.60 -0.49 40.71
CA PRO A 197 13.91 0.08 41.01
C PRO A 197 13.81 1.61 41.06
N GLN A 198 14.02 2.17 42.25
CA GLN A 198 13.96 3.60 42.49
C GLN A 198 15.25 4.24 41.92
N PRO A 199 15.16 5.24 41.02
CA PRO A 199 16.35 5.90 40.48
C PRO A 199 17.13 6.62 41.58
N PRO A 200 18.47 6.69 41.50
CA PRO A 200 19.30 7.29 42.54
C PRO A 200 19.01 8.79 42.67
N ALA A 201 18.87 9.24 43.93
CA ALA A 201 18.66 10.64 44.27
C ALA A 201 19.89 11.49 43.90
N PRO A 202 19.70 12.75 43.45
CA PRO A 202 20.82 13.66 43.22
C PRO A 202 21.50 14.02 44.55
N PRO A 203 22.83 14.23 44.56
CA PRO A 203 23.56 14.56 45.77
C PRO A 203 23.09 15.90 46.33
N ALA A 204 22.82 15.92 47.64
CA ALA A 204 22.53 17.11 48.40
C ALA A 204 23.73 18.06 48.32
N GLY A 205 23.52 19.25 47.77
CA GLY A 205 24.48 20.34 47.84
C GLY A 205 24.58 20.83 49.27
N ASP A 206 25.76 20.66 49.87
CA ASP A 206 26.10 21.22 51.17
C ASP A 206 26.07 22.75 51.09
N ALA A 207 25.15 23.35 51.82
CA ALA A 207 25.24 24.73 52.26
C ALA A 207 26.12 24.76 53.52
N GLY A 208 27.41 25.03 53.34
CA GLY A 208 28.38 25.28 54.42
C GLY A 208 29.14 26.58 54.16
N GLY A 209 28.83 27.62 54.94
CA GLY A 209 29.25 28.99 54.68
C GLY A 209 30.70 29.34 55.01
N ARG A 210 31.15 30.45 54.39
CA ARG A 210 31.77 31.62 55.01
C ARG A 210 31.89 32.74 53.98
#